data_AF-A0A971C0K3-F1
#
_entry.id   AF-A0A971C0K3-F1
#
_cell.length_a   1.000
_cell.length_b   1.000
_cell.length_c   1.000
_cell.angle_alpha   90.00
_cell.angle_beta   90.00
_cell.angle_gamma   90.00
#
_symmetry.space_group_name_H-M   'P 1'
#
loop_
_entity.id
_entity.type
_entity.pdbx_description
1 polymer ?
#
loop_
_entity_poly.entity_id
_entity_poly.type
_entity_poly.pdbx_seq_one_letter_code
_entity_poly.pdbx_strand_id
1 'polypeptide(L)' 'MSEVHLKENESLESALKRFKRSCAKAGVMAEVRKREHYVSPSVKRRKKSEAARKNKKKFS' A
#
# COMPACT_ATOMS: atom_id res chain seq x y z
N MET A 1 0.95 -11.82 -0.20
CA MET A 1 1.28 -11.59 -1.62
C MET A 1 -0.03 -11.51 -2.39
N SER A 2 -0.13 -10.67 -3.41
CA SER A 2 -1.36 -10.50 -4.19
C SER A 2 -1.26 -11.29 -5.49
N GLU A 3 -1.97 -12.41 -5.56
CA GLU A 3 -2.06 -13.25 -6.77
C GLU A 3 -3.26 -12.82 -7.62
N VAL A 4 -3.09 -12.73 -8.94
CA VAL A 4 -4.15 -12.38 -9.89
C VAL A 4 -4.17 -13.44 -10.98
N HIS A 5 -5.22 -14.25 -11.01
CA HIS A 5 -5.45 -15.23 -12.06
C HIS A 5 -6.05 -14.54 -13.30
N LEU A 6 -5.48 -14.84 -14.46
CA LEU A 6 -5.97 -14.36 -15.76
C LEU A 6 -7.26 -15.11 -16.12
N LYS A 7 -8.29 -14.39 -16.56
CA LYS A 7 -9.47 -15.01 -17.17
C LYS A 7 -9.24 -15.20 -18.67
N GLU A 8 -9.88 -16.20 -19.26
CA GLU A 8 -9.70 -16.63 -20.66
C GLU A 8 -9.95 -15.53 -21.71
N ASN A 9 -10.69 -14.47 -21.37
CA ASN A 9 -11.00 -13.34 -22.26
C ASN A 9 -10.43 -11.99 -21.76
N GLU A 10 -9.35 -12.00 -20.98
CA GLU A 10 -8.72 -10.76 -20.52
C GLU A 10 -7.46 -10.38 -21.30
N SER A 11 -7.42 -9.13 -21.74
CA SER A 11 -6.19 -8.50 -22.22
C SER A 11 -5.17 -8.37 -21.08
N LEU A 12 -3.89 -8.62 -21.41
CA LEU A 12 -2.74 -8.51 -20.51
C LEU A 12 -2.72 -7.18 -19.75
N GLU A 13 -3.06 -6.07 -20.41
CA GLU A 13 -3.09 -4.74 -19.78
C GLU A 13 -4.14 -4.63 -18.66
N SER A 14 -5.31 -5.24 -18.85
CA SER A 14 -6.37 -5.25 -17.84
C SER A 14 -5.94 -6.02 -16.58
N ALA A 15 -5.25 -7.14 -16.77
CA ALA A 15 -4.68 -7.92 -15.69
C ALA A 15 -3.58 -7.17 -14.94
N LEU A 16 -2.66 -6.52 -15.65
CA LEU A 16 -1.63 -5.67 -15.05
C LEU A 16 -2.22 -4.52 -14.24
N LYS A 17 -3.31 -3.90 -14.73
CA LYS A 17 -4.01 -2.83 -14.01
C LYS A 17 -4.63 -3.34 -12.70
N ARG A 18 -5.25 -4.52 -12.71
CA ARG A 18 -5.82 -5.15 -11.49
C ARG A 18 -4.72 -5.57 -10.52
N PHE A 19 -3.63 -6.14 -11.01
CA PHE A 19 -2.47 -6.48 -10.19
C PHE A 19 -1.88 -5.24 -9.52
N LYS A 20 -1.64 -4.15 -10.26
CA LYS A 20 -1.17 -2.87 -9.70
C LYS A 20 -2.11 -2.33 -8.62
N ARG A 21 -3.44 -2.39 -8.84
CA ARG A 21 -4.43 -2.00 -7.82
C ARG A 21 -4.40 -2.91 -6.59
N SER A 22 -4.25 -4.22 -6.78
CA SER A 22 -4.15 -5.19 -5.69
C SER A 22 -2.91 -4.95 -4.84
N CYS A 23 -1.75 -4.76 -5.47
CA CYS A 23 -0.50 -4.39 -4.80
C CYS A 23 -0.59 -3.07 -4.04
N ALA A 24 -1.25 -2.06 -4.63
CA ALA A 24 -1.47 -0.77 -3.98
C ALA A 24 -2.40 -0.90 -2.76
N LYS A 25 -3.49 -1.67 -2.88
CA LYS A 25 -4.44 -1.91 -1.78
C LYS A 25 -3.81 -2.73 -0.65
N ALA A 26 -3.00 -3.72 -1.00
CA ALA A 26 -2.25 -4.53 -0.03
C ALA A 26 -1.15 -3.72 0.69
N GLY A 27 -0.81 -2.51 0.20
CA GLY A 27 0.17 -1.64 0.84
C GLY A 27 1.60 -2.15 0.78
N VAL A 28 1.89 -3.15 -0.08
CA VAL A 28 3.20 -3.82 -0.17
C VAL A 28 4.32 -2.80 -0.40
N MET A 29 4.14 -1.87 -1.34
CA MET A 29 5.14 -0.83 -1.61
C MET A 29 5.34 0.15 -0.44
N ALA A 30 4.28 0.45 0.31
CA ALA A 30 4.38 1.31 1.48
C ALA A 30 5.11 0.61 2.64
N GLU A 31 4.93 -0.70 2.76
CA GLU A 31 5.63 -1.51 3.75
C GLU A 31 7.12 -1.66 3.44
N VAL A 32 7.48 -1.91 2.18
CA VAL A 32 8.89 -1.95 1.73
C VAL A 32 9.59 -0.65 2.09
N ARG A 33 9.04 0.51 1.71
CA ARG A 33 9.58 1.83 2.05
C ARG A 33 9.72 2.10 3.54
N LYS A 34 8.81 1.53 4.35
CA LYS A 34 8.86 1.67 5.82
C LYS A 34 9.92 0.79 6.46
N ARG A 35 10.33 -0.30 5.79
CA ARG A 35 11.31 -1.29 6.26
C ARG A 35 12.70 -1.08 5.67
N GLU A 36 12.85 -0.22 4.65
CA GLU A 36 14.15 0.14 4.04
C GLU A 36 15.20 0.57 5.06
N HIS A 37 14.78 1.26 6.13
CA HIS A 37 15.67 1.67 7.22
C HIS A 37 15.09 1.31 8.57
N TYR A 38 15.95 0.93 9.52
CA TYR A 38 15.54 0.74 10.90
C TYR A 38 15.05 2.06 11.50
N VAL A 39 13.92 2.00 12.18
CA VAL A 39 13.32 3.14 12.88
C VAL A 39 12.92 2.69 14.27
N SER A 40 13.38 3.41 15.29
CA SER A 40 13.02 3.16 16.68
C SER A 40 11.50 3.05 16.88
N PRO A 41 11.02 2.13 17.73
CA PRO A 41 9.59 1.92 17.99
C PRO A 41 8.83 3.20 18.40
N SER A 42 9.50 4.13 19.10
CA SER A 42 8.90 5.42 19.50
C SER A 42 8.63 6.30 18.29
N VAL A 43 9.60 6.43 17.38
CA VAL A 43 9.47 7.20 16.14
C VAL A 43 8.41 6.59 15.21
N LYS A 44 8.33 5.25 15.15
CA LYS A 44 7.29 4.54 14.39
C LYS A 44 5.89 4.84 14.92
N ARG A 45 5.71 4.91 16.25
CA ARG A 45 4.43 5.28 16.89
C ARG A 45 4.05 6.73 16.59
N ARG A 46 5.00 7.67 16.74
CA ARG A 46 4.78 9.10 16.43
C ARG A 46 4.37 9.34 14.96
N LYS A 47 5.09 8.74 14.01
CA LYS A 47 4.74 8.86 12.58
C LYS A 47 3.34 8.30 12.26
N LYS A 48 2.93 7.23 12.95
CA LYS A 48 1.59 6.63 12.78
C LYS A 48 0.49 7.58 13.26
N SER A 49 0.65 8.21 14.43
CA SER A 49 -0.33 9.17 14.96
C SER A 49 -0.43 10.44 14.11
N GLU A 50 0.69 10.94 13.61
CA GLU A 50 0.73 12.10 12.71
C GLU A 50 0.00 11.81 11.38
N ALA A 51 0.25 10.65 10.78
CA ALA A 51 -0.44 10.23 9.57
C ALA A 51 -1.96 10.11 9.77
N ALA A 52 -2.40 9.54 10.90
CA ALA A 52 -3.81 9.44 11.24
C ALA A 52 -4.47 10.83 11.40
N ARG A 53 -3.80 11.76 12.10
CA ARG A 53 -4.28 13.14 12.27
C ARG A 53 -4.39 13.88 10.95
N LYS A 54 -3.40 13.73 10.07
CA LYS A 54 -3.40 14.35 8.73
C LYS A 54 -4.54 13.80 7.87
N ASN A 55 -4.84 12.50 7.94
CA ASN A 55 -5.97 11.91 7.22
C ASN A 55 -7.30 12.46 7.76
N LYS A 56 -7.49 12.52 9.08
CA LYS A 56 -8.72 13.09 9.66
C LYS A 56 -8.97 14.55 9.23
N LYS A 57 -7.92 15.36 9.16
CA LYS A 57 -8.00 16.76 8.69
C LYS A 57 -8.32 16.91 7.20
N LYS A 58 -8.04 15.89 6.37
CA LYS A 58 -8.36 15.92 4.93
C LYS A 58 -9.82 15.61 4.63
N PHE A 59 -10.53 14.95 5.54
CA PHE A 59 -11.93 14.55 5.39
C PHE A 59 -12.89 15.41 6.26
N SER A 60 -12.37 16.48 6.85
CA SER A 60 -13.10 17.53 7.57
C SER A 60 -12.97 18.83 6.81
#